data_AF-A0A4Q6BBE6-F1
#
_entry.id   AF-A0A4Q6BBE6-F1
#
_cell.length_a   1.000
_cell.length_b   1.000
_cell.length_c   1.000
_cell.angle_alpha   90.00
_cell.angle_beta   90.00
_cell.angle_gamma   90.00
#
_symmetry.space_group_name_H-M   'P 1'
#
loop_
_entity.id
_entity.type
_entity.pdbx_description
1 polymer ?
#
loop_
_entity_poly.entity_id
_entity_poly.type
_entity_poly.pdbx_seq_one_letter_code
_entity_poly.pdbx_strand_id
1 'polypeptide(L)'
;MSVSELATLRPYQREAIDAVLEARRKGVRRMVITLPTGAGKTVIFAHLARLAKRQVLVLAHREELLFQAREKLERSLQGAGVVAIERGADRAPVDAKILVCSIRSLHEERLARVLQGRDIGLVIYDECHHAAAEDNLRVLTQLGVFAPEWTGTLLGFTATTGRGDGKGLDTVFQR
;
A
#
# COMPACT_ATOMS: atom_id res chain seq x y z
N MET A 1 -0.62 6.48 -32.91
CA MET A 1 -1.30 5.69 -31.87
C MET A 1 -1.18 6.42 -30.55
N SER A 2 -2.31 6.58 -29.87
CA SER A 2 -2.58 7.54 -28.79
C SER A 2 -1.69 7.35 -27.56
N VAL A 3 -1.14 8.47 -27.06
CA VAL A 3 -0.50 8.60 -25.75
C VAL A 3 -1.56 8.32 -24.69
N SER A 4 -1.41 7.24 -23.92
CA SER A 4 -2.34 6.93 -22.83
C SER A 4 -2.24 8.03 -21.75
N GLU A 5 -3.24 8.91 -21.69
CA GLU A 5 -3.43 9.87 -20.61
C GLU A 5 -3.51 9.12 -19.27
N LEU A 6 -2.44 9.19 -18.49
CA LEU A 6 -2.62 9.15 -17.04
C LEU A 6 -3.56 10.31 -16.72
N ALA A 7 -4.76 10.02 -16.25
CA ALA A 7 -5.73 11.04 -15.87
C ALA A 7 -5.01 12.10 -15.03
N THR A 8 -5.02 13.35 -15.51
CA THR A 8 -4.37 14.47 -14.84
C THR A 8 -4.75 14.47 -13.37
N LEU A 9 -3.75 14.40 -12.49
CA LEU A 9 -3.98 14.38 -11.05
C LEU A 9 -4.79 15.59 -10.64
N ARG A 10 -5.87 15.36 -9.87
CA ARG A 10 -6.62 16.45 -9.26
C ARG A 10 -5.72 17.18 -8.25
N PRO A 11 -5.92 18.49 -7.99
CA PRO A 11 -5.06 19.25 -7.08
C PRO A 11 -4.83 18.57 -5.73
N TYR A 12 -5.90 18.11 -5.06
CA TYR A 12 -5.79 17.39 -3.78
C TYR A 12 -5.02 16.06 -3.86
N GLN A 13 -5.04 15.37 -5.01
CA GLN A 13 -4.28 14.13 -5.19
C GLN A 13 -2.79 14.44 -5.30
N ARG A 14 -2.44 15.52 -6.01
CA ARG A 14 -1.07 16.04 -6.09
C ARG A 14 -0.57 16.50 -4.72
N GLU A 15 -1.35 17.31 -4.02
CA GLU A 15 -1.02 17.76 -2.65
C GLU A 15 -0.77 16.58 -1.70
N ALA A 16 -1.60 15.54 -1.75
CA ALA A 16 -1.41 14.34 -0.94
C ALA A 16 -0.11 13.59 -1.28
N ILE A 17 0.23 13.48 -2.58
CA ILE A 17 1.49 12.85 -3.04
C ILE A 17 2.68 13.68 -2.56
N ASP A 18 2.65 14.99 -2.77
CA ASP A 18 3.74 15.90 -2.42
C ASP A 18 3.97 15.89 -0.89
N ALA A 19 2.90 15.88 -0.09
CA ALA A 19 2.98 15.75 1.35
C ALA A 19 3.65 14.43 1.81
N VAL A 20 3.32 13.30 1.17
CA VAL A 20 3.99 12.01 1.45
C VAL A 20 5.47 12.06 1.11
N LEU A 21 5.82 12.61 -0.05
CA LEU A 21 7.21 12.69 -0.48
C LEU A 21 8.03 13.61 0.44
N GLU A 22 7.43 14.70 0.90
CA GLU A 22 8.05 15.65 1.83
C GLU A 22 8.23 15.04 3.23
N ALA A 23 7.18 14.44 3.79
CA ALA A 23 7.26 13.75 5.07
C ALA A 23 8.29 12.61 5.05
N ARG A 24 8.37 11.89 3.93
CA ARG A 24 9.40 10.87 3.73
C ARG A 24 10.81 11.45 3.72
N ARG A 25 11.02 12.59 3.07
CA ARG A 25 12.31 13.30 3.08
C ARG A 25 12.71 13.77 4.48
N LYS A 26 11.73 14.10 5.33
CA LYS A 26 11.92 14.42 6.75
C LYS A 26 12.13 13.19 7.66
N GLY A 27 12.15 11.98 7.09
CA GLY A 27 12.39 10.74 7.83
C GLY A 27 11.13 10.05 8.36
N VAL A 28 9.94 10.58 8.09
CA VAL A 28 8.68 9.91 8.45
C VAL A 28 8.52 8.65 7.60
N ARG A 29 8.28 7.51 8.25
CA ARG A 29 8.20 6.19 7.57
C ARG A 29 6.80 5.62 7.56
N ARG A 30 5.96 5.94 8.53
CA ARG A 30 4.61 5.39 8.68
C ARG A 30 3.61 6.55 8.61
N MET A 31 2.95 6.73 7.48
CA MET A 31 2.06 7.89 7.23
C MET A 31 0.63 7.43 6.95
N VAL A 32 -0.34 8.30 7.20
CA VAL A 32 -1.75 8.06 6.85
C VAL A 32 -2.30 9.17 5.97
N ILE A 33 -2.99 8.79 4.90
CA ILE A 33 -3.77 9.69 4.05
C ILE A 33 -5.25 9.42 4.31
N THR A 34 -5.98 10.49 4.66
CA THR A 34 -7.44 10.44 4.81
C THR A 34 -8.11 11.05 3.60
N LEU A 35 -8.90 10.25 2.88
CA LEU A 35 -9.63 10.68 1.68
C LEU A 35 -11.01 10.03 1.66
N PRO A 36 -12.07 10.77 1.31
CA PRO A 36 -13.41 10.19 1.22
C PRO A 36 -13.48 9.10 0.15
N THR A 37 -14.46 8.22 0.28
CA THR A 37 -14.75 7.21 -0.75
C THR A 37 -15.04 7.91 -2.08
N GLY A 38 -14.61 7.30 -3.19
CA GLY A 38 -14.75 7.89 -4.52
C GLY A 38 -13.74 9.00 -4.88
N ALA A 39 -12.90 9.48 -3.95
CA ALA A 39 -11.85 10.46 -4.23
C ALA A 39 -10.66 9.93 -5.08
N GLY A 40 -10.74 8.68 -5.54
CA GLY A 40 -9.71 8.09 -6.38
C GLY A 40 -8.43 7.74 -5.64
N LYS A 41 -8.50 7.21 -4.41
CA LYS A 41 -7.34 6.70 -3.63
C LYS A 41 -6.38 5.87 -4.49
N THR A 42 -6.90 4.97 -5.33
CA THR A 42 -6.10 4.11 -6.21
C THR A 42 -5.24 4.88 -7.23
N VAL A 43 -5.64 6.10 -7.63
CA VAL A 43 -4.82 6.96 -8.51
C VAL A 43 -3.55 7.39 -7.79
N ILE A 44 -3.65 7.74 -6.51
CA ILE A 44 -2.51 8.08 -5.65
C ILE A 44 -1.63 6.84 -5.44
N PHE A 45 -2.24 5.66 -5.23
CA PHE A 45 -1.50 4.39 -5.05
C PHE A 45 -0.64 4.12 -6.27
N ALA A 46 -1.25 4.21 -7.45
CA ALA A 46 -0.57 3.94 -8.71
C ALA A 46 0.57 4.93 -8.98
N HIS A 47 0.34 6.20 -8.67
CA HIS A 47 1.38 7.21 -8.82
C HIS A 47 2.57 6.94 -7.90
N LEU A 48 2.33 6.70 -6.61
CA LEU A 48 3.41 6.42 -5.63
C LEU A 48 4.10 5.08 -5.91
N ALA A 49 3.36 4.05 -6.30
CA ALA A 49 3.91 2.74 -6.64
C ALA A 49 4.82 2.82 -7.88
N ARG A 50 4.47 3.66 -8.87
CA ARG A 50 5.32 3.94 -10.02
C ARG A 50 6.61 4.67 -9.65
N LEU A 51 6.55 5.59 -8.69
CA LEU A 51 7.74 6.31 -8.19
C LEU A 51 8.64 5.43 -7.31
N ALA A 52 8.11 4.35 -6.74
CA ALA A 52 8.86 3.47 -5.86
C ALA A 52 9.99 2.76 -6.64
N LYS A 53 11.21 2.81 -6.12
CA LYS A 53 12.37 2.11 -6.71
C LYS A 53 12.40 0.63 -6.33
N ARG A 54 12.01 0.31 -5.10
CA ARG A 54 11.89 -1.04 -4.53
C ARG A 54 10.52 -1.66 -4.82
N GLN A 55 10.30 -2.92 -4.46
CA GLN A 55 9.01 -3.57 -4.66
C GLN A 55 7.93 -2.96 -3.77
N VAL A 56 6.68 -3.00 -4.25
CA VAL A 56 5.52 -2.44 -3.59
C VAL A 56 4.59 -3.57 -3.14
N LEU A 57 4.16 -3.55 -1.89
CA LEU A 57 3.13 -4.43 -1.36
C LEU A 57 1.86 -3.63 -1.09
N VAL A 58 0.75 -4.01 -1.72
CA VAL A 58 -0.57 -3.43 -1.49
C VAL A 58 -1.40 -4.40 -0.66
N LEU A 59 -1.73 -3.99 0.56
CA LEU A 59 -2.61 -4.69 1.48
C LEU A 59 -4.02 -4.12 1.33
N ALA A 60 -4.94 -4.92 0.78
CA ALA A 60 -6.34 -4.55 0.66
C ALA A 60 -7.23 -5.37 1.60
N HIS A 61 -8.34 -4.79 2.04
CA HIS A 61 -9.32 -5.50 2.86
C HIS A 61 -10.40 -6.24 2.05
N ARG A 62 -10.73 -5.74 0.85
CA ARG A 62 -11.78 -6.28 -0.04
C ARG A 62 -11.17 -6.85 -1.31
N GLU A 63 -11.58 -8.04 -1.71
CA GLU A 63 -11.03 -8.74 -2.88
C GLU A 63 -11.34 -8.03 -4.20
N GLU A 64 -12.51 -7.40 -4.30
CA GLU A 64 -12.92 -6.58 -5.45
C GLU A 64 -11.94 -5.44 -5.74
N LEU A 65 -11.33 -4.89 -4.68
CA LEU A 65 -10.33 -3.83 -4.79
C LEU A 65 -8.98 -4.35 -5.30
N LEU A 66 -8.68 -5.65 -5.18
CA LEU A 66 -7.43 -6.24 -5.69
C LEU A 66 -7.38 -6.17 -7.21
N PHE A 67 -8.47 -6.56 -7.89
CA PHE A 67 -8.54 -6.56 -9.35
C PHE A 67 -8.56 -5.14 -9.92
N GLN A 68 -9.34 -4.24 -9.31
CA GLN A 68 -9.37 -2.83 -9.71
C GLN A 68 -8.03 -2.14 -9.46
N ALA A 69 -7.36 -2.45 -8.35
CA ALA A 69 -6.00 -1.97 -8.09
C ALA A 69 -5.05 -2.50 -9.16
N ARG A 70 -5.05 -3.81 -9.42
CA ARG A 70 -4.19 -4.43 -10.46
C ARG A 70 -4.36 -3.74 -11.80
N GLU A 71 -5.58 -3.62 -12.33
CA GLU A 71 -5.80 -3.00 -13.64
C GLU A 71 -5.32 -1.56 -13.71
N LYS A 72 -5.57 -0.76 -12.67
CA LYS A 72 -5.11 0.64 -12.62
C LYS A 72 -3.59 0.73 -12.51
N LEU A 73 -2.99 -0.16 -11.73
CA LEU A 73 -1.54 -0.24 -11.54
C LEU A 73 -0.83 -0.68 -12.82
N GLU A 74 -1.34 -1.69 -13.51
CA GLU A 74 -0.81 -2.16 -14.80
C GLU A 74 -0.84 -1.04 -15.84
N ARG A 75 -1.98 -0.35 -15.97
CA ARG A 75 -2.11 0.81 -16.85
C ARG A 75 -1.13 1.92 -16.48
N SER A 76 -0.92 2.15 -15.18
CA SER A 76 0.00 3.19 -14.70
C SER A 76 1.48 2.84 -14.88
N LEU A 77 1.84 1.56 -14.81
CA LEU A 77 3.22 1.12 -15.01
C LEU A 77 3.61 1.14 -16.49
N GLN A 78 2.66 1.11 -17.43
CA GLN A 78 2.92 1.11 -18.88
C GLN A 78 3.97 0.05 -19.29
N GLY A 79 3.94 -1.12 -18.63
CA GLY A 79 4.90 -2.21 -18.86
C GLY A 79 6.21 -2.13 -18.07
N ALA A 80 6.42 -1.13 -17.21
CA ALA A 80 7.63 -0.97 -16.40
C ALA A 80 7.79 -1.98 -15.23
N GLY A 81 6.95 -3.00 -15.17
CA GLY A 81 7.03 -4.06 -14.17
C GLY A 81 5.76 -4.91 -14.08
N VAL A 82 5.89 -6.08 -13.46
CA VAL A 82 4.78 -7.02 -13.26
C VAL A 82 3.94 -6.59 -12.05
N VAL A 83 2.62 -6.56 -12.21
CA VAL A 83 1.66 -6.47 -11.10
C VAL A 83 1.05 -7.85 -10.89
N ALA A 84 1.19 -8.40 -9.69
CA ALA A 84 0.70 -9.74 -9.37
C ALA A 84 -0.25 -9.70 -8.16
N ILE A 85 -1.19 -10.64 -8.13
CA ILE A 85 -2.06 -10.88 -6.99
C ILE A 85 -1.64 -12.20 -6.33
N GLU A 86 -1.43 -12.20 -5.02
CA GLU A 86 -1.28 -13.43 -4.23
C GLU A 86 -2.62 -13.75 -3.56
N ARG A 87 -3.27 -14.85 -3.96
CA ARG A 87 -4.57 -15.27 -3.42
C ARG A 87 -4.71 -16.79 -3.45
N GLY A 88 -5.19 -17.39 -2.37
CA GLY A 88 -5.51 -18.82 -2.35
C GLY A 88 -4.32 -19.70 -2.76
N ALA A 89 -4.48 -20.44 -3.86
CA ALA A 89 -3.44 -21.26 -4.46
C ALA A 89 -2.50 -20.47 -5.40
N ASP A 90 -2.91 -19.30 -5.87
CA ASP A 90 -2.13 -18.48 -6.79
C ASP A 90 -0.88 -17.94 -6.09
N ARG A 91 0.23 -17.94 -6.84
CA ARG A 91 1.54 -17.49 -6.39
C ARG A 91 2.05 -16.39 -7.29
N ALA A 92 2.36 -15.25 -6.69
CA ALA A 92 2.95 -14.13 -7.40
C ALA A 92 4.44 -14.39 -7.68
N PRO A 93 4.94 -14.09 -8.90
CA PRO A 93 6.37 -14.13 -9.21
C PRO A 93 7.19 -13.28 -8.24
N VAL A 94 8.38 -13.76 -7.84
CA VAL A 94 9.22 -13.08 -6.83
C VAL A 94 9.70 -11.70 -7.31
N ASP A 95 9.86 -11.53 -8.62
CA ASP A 95 10.28 -10.32 -9.31
C ASP A 95 9.11 -9.33 -9.58
N ALA A 96 7.89 -9.66 -9.16
CA ALA A 96 6.75 -8.75 -9.30
C ALA A 96 7.05 -7.39 -8.68
N LYS A 97 6.95 -6.33 -9.48
CA LYS A 97 7.21 -4.95 -9.06
C LYS A 97 6.18 -4.49 -8.03
N ILE A 98 4.92 -4.87 -8.26
CA ILE A 98 3.82 -4.61 -7.34
C ILE A 98 3.11 -5.91 -7.02
N LEU A 99 3.02 -6.21 -5.74
CA LEU A 99 2.28 -7.34 -5.22
C LEU A 99 1.03 -6.84 -4.51
N VAL A 100 -0.11 -7.41 -4.83
CA VAL A 100 -1.41 -7.04 -4.28
C VAL A 100 -1.97 -8.24 -3.50
N CYS A 101 -2.27 -8.06 -2.22
CA CYS A 101 -2.70 -9.13 -1.31
C CYS A 101 -3.88 -8.70 -0.45
N SER A 102 -4.77 -9.65 -0.15
CA SER A 102 -5.75 -9.47 0.93
C SER A 102 -5.07 -9.64 2.27
N ILE A 103 -5.07 -8.61 3.12
CA ILE A 103 -4.42 -8.66 4.44
C ILE A 103 -4.98 -9.78 5.31
N ARG A 104 -6.30 -10.03 5.21
CA ARG A 104 -6.99 -11.10 5.96
C ARG A 104 -6.50 -12.49 5.60
N SER A 105 -5.88 -12.66 4.44
CA SER A 105 -5.37 -13.94 3.95
C SER A 105 -3.90 -14.18 4.31
N LEU A 106 -3.21 -13.18 4.87
CA LEU A 106 -1.79 -13.22 5.23
C LEU A 106 -1.59 -13.84 6.62
N HIS A 107 -1.89 -15.13 6.72
CA HIS A 107 -1.41 -15.95 7.84
C HIS A 107 0.11 -16.09 7.78
N GLU A 108 0.72 -16.50 8.89
CA GLU A 108 2.17 -16.53 9.10
C GLU A 108 2.94 -17.20 7.94
N GLU A 109 2.56 -18.41 7.55
CA GLU A 109 3.22 -19.15 6.47
C GLU A 109 3.12 -18.43 5.12
N ARG A 110 1.94 -17.87 4.80
CA ARG A 110 1.74 -17.13 3.55
C ARG A 110 2.54 -15.84 3.54
N LEU A 111 2.59 -15.13 4.67
CA LEU A 111 3.35 -13.89 4.77
C LEU A 111 4.84 -14.16 4.63
N ALA A 112 5.38 -15.18 5.30
CA ALA A 112 6.78 -15.58 5.17
C ALA A 112 7.14 -15.84 3.69
N ARG A 113 6.30 -16.61 2.98
CA ARG A 113 6.48 -16.86 1.54
C ARG A 113 6.39 -15.59 0.70
N VAL A 114 5.43 -14.70 0.99
CA VAL A 114 5.28 -13.43 0.29
C VAL A 114 6.54 -12.57 0.42
N LEU A 115 7.19 -12.59 1.58
CA LEU A 115 8.39 -11.78 1.84
C LEU A 115 9.68 -12.43 1.36
N GLN A 116 9.69 -13.75 1.18
CA GLN A 116 10.88 -14.48 0.77
C GLN A 116 11.42 -13.97 -0.58
N GLY A 117 12.67 -13.50 -0.56
CA GLY A 117 13.37 -13.01 -1.75
C GLY A 117 12.87 -11.66 -2.28
N ARG A 118 12.01 -10.95 -1.54
CA ARG A 118 11.50 -9.64 -1.94
C ARG A 118 12.13 -8.50 -1.15
N ASP A 119 12.43 -7.43 -1.86
CA ASP A 119 12.87 -6.16 -1.28
C ASP A 119 11.72 -5.15 -1.27
N ILE A 120 10.84 -5.26 -0.27
CA ILE A 120 9.67 -4.38 -0.13
C ILE A 120 10.09 -3.03 0.45
N GLY A 121 9.97 -1.97 -0.36
CA GLY A 121 10.27 -0.59 0.08
C GLY A 121 9.05 0.29 0.27
N LEU A 122 7.88 -0.12 -0.22
CA LEU A 122 6.63 0.59 -0.03
C LEU A 122 5.51 -0.41 0.32
N VAL A 123 4.88 -0.23 1.47
CA VAL A 123 3.67 -0.93 1.87
C VAL A 123 2.51 0.05 1.81
N ILE A 124 1.53 -0.21 0.95
CA ILE A 124 0.28 0.53 0.88
C ILE A 124 -0.77 -0.28 1.63
N TYR A 125 -1.42 0.32 2.63
CA TYR A 125 -2.47 -0.33 3.39
C TYR A 125 -3.80 0.41 3.19
N ASP A 126 -4.69 -0.18 2.39
CA ASP A 126 -6.05 0.32 2.19
C ASP A 126 -7.00 -0.09 3.32
N GLU A 127 -7.91 0.82 3.66
CA GLU A 127 -8.73 0.77 4.87
C GLU A 127 -7.92 0.57 6.16
N CYS A 128 -6.83 1.35 6.27
CA CYS A 128 -5.90 1.27 7.40
C CYS A 128 -6.51 1.69 8.75
N HIS A 129 -7.77 2.12 8.81
CA HIS A 129 -8.49 2.30 10.07
C HIS A 129 -8.61 0.99 10.88
N HIS A 130 -8.35 -0.17 10.25
CA HIS A 130 -8.25 -1.45 10.93
C HIS A 130 -6.84 -1.79 11.43
N ALA A 131 -5.82 -0.96 11.18
CA ALA A 131 -4.42 -1.34 11.38
C ALA A 131 -4.04 -1.68 12.82
N ALA A 132 -4.75 -1.11 13.80
CA ALA A 132 -4.53 -1.36 15.23
C ALA A 132 -5.21 -2.65 15.75
N ALA A 133 -5.95 -3.37 14.91
CA ALA A 133 -6.45 -4.70 15.24
C ALA A 133 -5.29 -5.70 15.36
N GLU A 134 -5.38 -6.65 16.29
CA GLU A 134 -4.30 -7.59 16.65
C GLU A 134 -3.75 -8.35 15.44
N ASP A 135 -4.63 -8.92 14.60
CA ASP A 135 -4.23 -9.65 13.40
C ASP A 135 -3.47 -8.77 12.40
N ASN A 136 -3.86 -7.51 12.26
CA ASN A 136 -3.22 -6.58 11.32
C ASN A 136 -1.88 -6.08 11.89
N LEU A 137 -1.80 -5.81 13.20
CA LEU A 137 -0.55 -5.50 13.89
C LEU A 137 0.46 -6.65 13.77
N ARG A 138 0.01 -7.91 13.85
CA ARG A 138 0.87 -9.08 13.63
C ARG A 138 1.49 -9.04 12.23
N VAL A 139 0.67 -8.82 11.19
CA VAL A 139 1.15 -8.73 9.80
C VAL A 139 2.16 -7.58 9.64
N LEU A 140 1.82 -6.38 10.15
CA LEU A 140 2.69 -5.21 10.07
C LEU A 140 4.02 -5.41 10.83
N THR A 141 3.97 -6.06 11.98
CA THR A 141 5.17 -6.44 12.76
C THR A 141 6.04 -7.42 12.00
N GLN A 142 5.46 -8.49 11.42
CA GLN A 142 6.19 -9.47 10.63
C GLN A 142 6.76 -8.88 9.32
N LEU A 143 6.12 -7.83 8.76
CA LEU A 143 6.66 -7.02 7.67
C LEU A 143 7.87 -6.16 8.08
N GLY A 144 8.14 -6.04 9.39
CA GLY A 144 9.22 -5.24 9.94
C GLY A 144 8.92 -3.74 9.97
N VAL A 145 7.69 -3.29 9.74
CA VAL A 145 7.41 -1.84 9.56
C VAL A 145 7.70 -0.99 10.80
N PHE A 146 7.80 -1.63 11.96
CA PHE A 146 8.12 -1.01 13.25
C PHE A 146 9.60 -1.13 13.63
N ALA A 147 10.38 -1.92 12.88
CA ALA A 147 11.77 -2.17 13.20
C ALA A 147 12.64 -0.93 12.87
N PRO A 148 13.57 -0.51 13.75
CA PRO A 148 14.40 0.68 13.53
C PRO A 148 15.20 0.65 12.21
N GLU A 149 15.69 -0.53 11.84
CA GLU A 149 16.46 -0.81 10.64
C GLU A 149 15.59 -0.84 9.37
N TRP A 150 14.26 -0.90 9.49
CA TRP A 150 13.39 -1.01 8.33
C TRP A 150 13.35 0.28 7.53
N THR A 151 14.02 0.28 6.38
CA THR A 151 14.15 1.45 5.49
C THR A 151 12.98 1.64 4.54
N GLY A 152 11.87 0.91 4.69
CA GLY A 152 10.69 1.06 3.85
C GLY A 152 9.78 2.22 4.27
N THR A 153 8.66 2.39 3.55
CA THR A 153 7.58 3.32 3.87
C THR A 153 6.28 2.56 4.00
N LEU A 154 5.54 2.78 5.08
CA LEU A 154 4.17 2.31 5.27
C LEU A 154 3.24 3.50 5.04
N LEU A 155 2.29 3.35 4.11
CA LEU A 155 1.32 4.38 3.79
C LEU A 155 -0.09 3.81 3.92
N GLY A 156 -0.79 4.25 4.96
CA GLY A 156 -2.18 3.91 5.20
C GLY A 156 -3.11 4.84 4.44
N PHE A 157 -4.19 4.28 3.90
CA PHE A 157 -5.27 5.03 3.29
C PHE A 157 -6.59 4.66 3.91
N THR A 158 -7.39 5.67 4.25
CA THR A 158 -8.73 5.42 4.78
C THR A 158 -9.64 6.62 4.57
N ALA A 159 -10.95 6.40 4.66
CA ALA A 159 -11.93 7.49 4.70
C ALA A 159 -12.20 7.99 6.12
N THR A 160 -11.81 7.22 7.14
CA THR A 160 -12.13 7.50 8.55
C THR A 160 -10.93 7.23 9.45
N THR A 161 -10.62 8.15 10.35
CA THR A 161 -9.56 7.96 11.36
C THR A 161 -10.11 7.63 12.74
N GLY A 162 -11.41 7.85 12.97
CA GLY A 162 -12.09 7.47 14.21
C GLY A 162 -12.35 5.97 14.26
N ARG A 163 -11.84 5.29 15.29
CA ARG A 163 -12.25 3.91 15.63
C ARG A 163 -13.20 3.95 16.82
N GLY A 164 -14.26 3.15 16.78
CA GLY A 164 -15.23 3.02 17.88
C GLY A 164 -14.70 2.29 19.13
N ASP A 165 -13.46 1.77 19.09
CA ASP A 165 -12.84 0.96 20.15
C ASP A 165 -11.71 1.68 20.91
N GLY A 166 -11.55 3.00 20.72
CA GLY A 166 -10.65 3.83 21.53
C GLY A 166 -9.14 3.66 21.32
N LYS A 167 -8.68 2.71 20.49
CA LYS A 167 -7.26 2.58 20.11
C LYS A 167 -6.98 3.40 18.85
N GLY A 168 -6.21 4.48 18.98
CA GLY A 168 -5.91 5.37 17.87
C GLY A 168 -4.91 4.78 16.85
N LEU A 169 -4.97 5.32 15.63
CA LEU A 169 -4.02 5.02 14.55
C LEU A 169 -2.61 5.53 14.83
N ASP A 170 -2.42 6.37 15.83
CA ASP A 170 -1.13 6.89 16.31
C ASP A 170 -0.19 5.79 16.82
N THR A 171 -0.73 4.65 17.25
CA THR A 171 0.07 3.47 17.57
C THR A 171 0.77 2.87 16.34
N VAL A 172 0.18 3.03 15.15
CA VAL A 172 0.68 2.45 13.89
C VAL A 172 1.31 3.49 12.98
N PHE A 173 0.82 4.72 12.96
CA PHE A 173 1.22 5.78 12.05
C PHE A 173 1.80 6.98 12.80
N GLN A 174 2.84 7.57 12.23
CA GLN A 174 3.49 8.79 12.68
C GLN A 174 2.71 9.99 12.14
N ARG A 175 2.56 11.03 12.96
CA ARG A 175 1.95 12.31 12.55
C ARG A 175 2.91 13.11 11.69
#